data_AF-A0A7V4SXA9-F1
#
_entry.id   AF-A0A7V4SXA9-F1
#
_cell.length_a   1.000
_cell.length_b   1.000
_cell.length_c   1.000
_cell.angle_alpha   90.00
_cell.angle_beta   90.00
_cell.angle_gamma   90.00
#
_symmetry.space_group_name_H-M   'P 1'
#
loop_
_entity.id
_entity.type
_entity.pdbx_description
1 polymer ?
#
loop_
_entity_poly.entity_id
_entity_poly.type
_entity_poly.pdbx_seq_one_letter_code
_entity_poly.pdbx_strand_id
1 'polypeptide(L)'
;RIRSHWGKEAVINISAAPVWDSEGRIIGTVIVFRDVTDEFELERIRREVFDREHHISQMLQQALIPSEIPYDLKGISIAARYQPAMREAEVGGDFYDVFVLSNDTIGVLVGDVSGKGLKAAVQVAAARYTIRSYAYLEPSPGNVLTLANDVLLKEDPDMDSLLTAFLGVVDVAERTITYACAGHEPPVICKQGKVEELCVTGLLLGAMENAVYADMTRNLHSGESLVIFTDGITEARRDSTELWGKEGVIDYLAGVCDLAPDEIAQSLLQAATDYAGGSLQDDAVIVVLGIPYNNQT
;
A
#
# COMPACT_ATOMS: atom_id res chain seq x y z
N ARG A 1 40.36 15.70 -1.09
CA ARG A 1 41.05 15.05 0.05
C ARG A 1 42.54 15.30 -0.07
N ILE A 2 43.18 15.74 0.99
CA ILE A 2 44.63 15.95 1.08
C ILE A 2 45.14 15.06 2.21
N ARG A 3 46.19 14.27 1.94
CA ARG A 3 46.84 13.44 2.95
C ARG A 3 48.09 14.17 3.43
N SER A 4 48.19 14.44 4.72
CA SER A 4 49.38 15.05 5.33
C SER A 4 50.54 14.05 5.38
N HIS A 5 51.76 14.58 5.52
CA HIS A 5 52.98 13.78 5.70
C HIS A 5 52.99 12.95 7.00
N TRP A 6 52.11 13.26 7.96
CA TRP A 6 51.87 12.48 9.18
C TRP A 6 50.75 11.44 9.03
N GLY A 7 50.21 11.24 7.83
CA GLY A 7 49.18 10.23 7.55
C GLY A 7 47.74 10.64 7.84
N LYS A 8 47.49 11.84 8.38
CA LYS A 8 46.12 12.37 8.55
C LYS A 8 45.53 12.82 7.21
N GLU A 9 44.30 12.43 6.93
CA GLU A 9 43.52 12.91 5.78
C GLU A 9 42.63 14.09 6.19
N ALA A 10 42.54 15.09 5.32
CA ALA A 10 41.61 16.21 5.44
C ALA A 10 40.82 16.41 4.15
N VAL A 11 39.57 16.83 4.27
CA VAL A 11 38.72 17.25 3.15
C VAL A 11 38.75 18.76 3.10
N ILE A 12 39.27 19.32 2.01
CA ILE A 12 39.37 20.78 1.83
C ILE A 12 38.41 21.19 0.72
N ASN A 13 37.52 22.13 1.01
CA ASN A 13 36.76 22.86 0.00
C ASN A 13 37.63 24.00 -0.51
N ILE A 14 37.79 24.08 -1.84
CA ILE A 14 38.56 25.14 -2.51
C ILE A 14 37.58 25.94 -3.35
N SER A 15 37.41 27.21 -2.99
CA SER A 15 36.61 28.16 -3.76
C SER A 15 37.54 29.22 -4.35
N ALA A 16 37.42 29.47 -5.65
CA ALA A 16 38.22 30.48 -6.34
C ALA A 16 37.30 31.47 -7.06
N ALA A 17 37.58 32.76 -6.91
CA ALA A 17 36.87 33.83 -7.59
C ALA A 17 37.89 34.80 -8.22
N PRO A 18 37.68 35.22 -9.47
CA PRO A 18 38.51 36.25 -10.09
C PRO A 18 38.27 37.61 -9.42
N VAL A 19 39.28 38.48 -9.48
CA VAL A 19 39.19 39.86 -9.04
C VAL A 19 39.24 40.74 -10.27
N TRP A 20 38.27 41.64 -10.41
CA TRP A 20 38.16 42.55 -11.55
C TRP A 20 38.61 43.97 -11.18
N ASP A 21 39.21 44.68 -12.13
CA ASP A 21 39.38 46.13 -12.04
C ASP A 21 38.09 46.88 -12.42
N SER A 22 38.11 48.21 -12.30
CA SER A 22 36.98 49.08 -12.66
C SER A 22 36.66 49.11 -14.16
N GLU A 23 37.56 48.58 -15.01
CA GLU A 23 37.37 48.45 -16.46
C GLU A 23 36.90 47.04 -16.87
N GLY A 24 36.63 46.16 -15.89
CA GLY A 24 36.13 44.80 -16.12
C GLY A 24 37.20 43.78 -16.49
N ARG A 25 38.49 44.09 -16.35
CA ARG A 25 39.60 43.15 -16.61
C ARG A 25 39.93 42.36 -15.36
N ILE A 26 40.23 41.06 -15.53
CA ILE A 26 40.69 40.21 -14.42
C ILE A 26 42.12 40.60 -14.06
N ILE A 27 42.32 41.04 -12.82
CA ILE A 27 43.63 41.48 -12.28
C ILE A 27 44.18 40.51 -11.23
N GLY A 28 43.41 39.51 -10.82
CA GLY A 28 43.86 38.51 -9.84
C GLY A 28 42.85 37.41 -9.59
N THR A 29 43.16 36.55 -8.62
CA THR A 29 42.28 35.48 -8.14
C THR A 29 42.38 35.40 -6.63
N VAL A 30 41.24 35.33 -5.95
CA VAL A 30 41.16 34.98 -4.53
C VAL A 30 40.84 33.51 -4.44
N ILE A 31 41.64 32.76 -3.66
CA ILE A 31 41.40 31.35 -3.36
C ILE A 31 41.18 31.22 -1.87
N VAL A 32 40.05 30.61 -1.49
CA VAL A 32 39.72 30.30 -0.10
C VAL A 32 39.81 28.78 0.08
N PHE A 33 40.59 28.36 1.08
CA PHE A 33 40.66 26.97 1.53
C PHE A 33 39.90 26.86 2.84
N ARG A 34 38.90 25.99 2.89
CA ARG A 34 38.17 25.65 4.12
C ARG A 34 38.37 24.17 4.41
N ASP A 35 38.84 23.85 5.62
CA ASP A 35 38.77 22.48 6.13
C ASP A 35 37.29 22.16 6.40
N VAL A 36 36.79 21.13 5.72
CA VAL A 36 35.41 20.64 5.82
C VAL A 36 35.40 19.15 6.19
N THR A 37 36.46 18.67 6.83
CA THR A 37 36.62 17.24 7.15
C THR A 37 35.49 16.75 8.04
N ASP A 38 35.15 17.50 9.09
CA ASP A 38 34.11 17.11 10.04
C ASP A 38 32.71 17.14 9.40
N GLU A 39 32.39 18.18 8.62
CA GLU A 39 31.13 18.28 7.89
C GLU A 39 30.98 17.15 6.86
N PHE A 40 32.05 16.86 6.11
CA PHE A 40 32.05 15.78 5.12
C PHE A 40 31.85 14.41 5.77
N GLU A 41 32.51 14.13 6.90
CA GLU A 41 32.35 12.86 7.62
C GLU A 41 30.96 12.74 8.25
N LEU A 42 30.39 13.83 8.79
CA LEU A 42 29.02 13.85 9.30
C LEU A 42 27.99 13.60 8.18
N GLU A 43 28.15 14.26 7.02
CA GLU A 43 27.29 14.03 5.86
C GLU A 43 27.41 12.59 5.34
N ARG A 44 28.62 12.03 5.32
CA ARG A 44 28.87 10.65 4.93
C ARG A 44 28.18 9.66 5.88
N ILE A 45 28.35 9.82 7.19
CA ILE A 45 27.68 8.96 8.19
C ILE A 45 26.16 9.09 8.07
N ARG A 46 25.62 10.30 7.90
CA ARG A 46 24.18 10.51 7.69
C ARG A 46 23.68 9.77 6.46
N ARG A 47 24.40 9.85 5.33
CA ARG A 47 24.06 9.12 4.11
C ARG A 47 24.14 7.61 4.31
N GLU A 48 25.19 7.11 4.95
CA GLU A 48 25.35 5.67 5.23
C GLU A 48 24.22 5.13 6.13
N VAL A 49 23.80 5.89 7.15
CA VAL A 49 22.66 5.53 8.01
C VAL A 49 21.36 5.55 7.22
N PHE A 50 21.10 6.63 6.47
CA PHE A 50 19.91 6.77 5.64
C PHE A 50 19.79 5.64 4.60
N ASP A 51 20.85 5.37 3.85
CA ASP A 51 20.86 4.31 2.83
C ASP A 51 20.60 2.95 3.47
N ARG A 52 21.13 2.70 4.67
CA ARG A 52 20.91 1.46 5.42
C ARG A 52 19.47 1.34 5.91
N GLU A 53 18.90 2.38 6.52
CA GLU A 53 17.51 2.38 6.99
C GLU A 53 16.55 2.21 5.81
N HIS A 54 16.78 2.94 4.73
CA HIS A 54 16.00 2.82 3.49
C HIS A 54 16.04 1.39 2.93
N HIS A 55 17.22 0.77 2.87
CA HIS A 55 17.36 -0.61 2.41
C HIS A 55 16.61 -1.60 3.29
N ILE A 56 16.67 -1.44 4.62
CA ILE A 56 15.93 -2.30 5.57
C ILE A 56 14.42 -2.16 5.35
N SER A 57 13.91 -0.93 5.23
CA SER A 57 12.48 -0.68 5.01
C SER A 57 11.99 -1.28 3.69
N GLN A 58 12.76 -1.14 2.60
CA GLN A 58 12.45 -1.80 1.33
C GLN A 58 12.37 -3.32 1.46
N MET A 59 13.32 -3.94 2.16
CA MET A 59 13.32 -5.38 2.39
C MET A 59 12.11 -5.85 3.20
N LEU A 60 11.78 -5.13 4.27
CA LEU A 60 10.60 -5.42 5.10
C LEU A 60 9.32 -5.31 4.28
N GLN A 61 9.15 -4.23 3.53
CA GLN A 61 7.99 -4.00 2.70
C GLN A 61 7.83 -5.09 1.63
N GLN A 62 8.91 -5.48 0.95
CA GLN A 62 8.90 -6.60 -0.01
C GLN A 62 8.53 -7.93 0.65
N ALA A 63 8.88 -8.14 1.92
CA ALA A 63 8.49 -9.34 2.65
C ALA A 63 7.01 -9.34 3.09
N LEU A 64 6.40 -8.15 3.22
CA LEU A 64 4.99 -7.99 3.62
C LEU A 64 4.02 -8.00 2.44
N ILE A 65 4.49 -7.72 1.23
CA ILE A 65 3.69 -7.79 0.01
C ILE A 65 3.76 -9.22 -0.56
N PRO A 66 2.64 -9.83 -0.99
CA PRO A 66 2.65 -11.13 -1.65
C PRO A 66 3.59 -11.14 -2.87
N SER A 67 4.43 -12.16 -2.99
CA SER A 67 5.42 -12.27 -4.07
C SER A 67 4.77 -12.56 -5.43
N GLU A 68 3.66 -13.32 -5.40
CA GLU A 68 2.91 -13.75 -6.57
C GLU A 68 1.42 -13.79 -6.23
N ILE A 69 0.59 -13.39 -7.19
CA ILE A 69 -0.85 -13.64 -7.16
C ILE A 69 -1.10 -14.96 -7.88
N PRO A 70 -1.97 -15.85 -7.36
CA PRO A 70 -2.33 -17.08 -8.08
C PRO A 70 -2.87 -16.76 -9.48
N TYR A 71 -2.15 -17.20 -10.53
CA TYR A 71 -2.42 -16.84 -11.92
C TYR A 71 -3.33 -17.83 -12.68
N ASP A 72 -3.66 -18.98 -12.10
CA ASP A 72 -4.42 -20.06 -12.74
C ASP A 72 -5.61 -20.51 -11.87
N LEU A 73 -6.52 -19.57 -11.62
CA LEU A 73 -7.79 -19.84 -10.94
C LEU A 73 -8.88 -19.97 -12.01
N LYS A 74 -9.43 -21.18 -12.15
CA LYS A 74 -10.36 -21.58 -13.22
C LYS A 74 -11.53 -20.59 -13.40
N GLY A 75 -11.35 -19.59 -14.26
CA GLY A 75 -12.40 -18.63 -14.58
C GLY A 75 -12.50 -17.41 -13.66
N ILE A 76 -11.41 -16.98 -13.01
CA ILE A 76 -11.30 -15.64 -12.41
C ILE A 76 -9.96 -15.02 -12.82
N SER A 77 -9.97 -13.74 -13.16
CA SER A 77 -8.75 -12.94 -13.39
C SER A 77 -8.52 -12.02 -12.20
N ILE A 78 -7.31 -12.02 -11.65
CA ILE A 78 -6.96 -11.19 -10.49
C ILE A 78 -5.79 -10.28 -10.85
N ALA A 79 -5.89 -9.01 -10.47
CA ALA A 79 -4.79 -8.06 -10.54
C ALA A 79 -4.67 -7.33 -9.20
N ALA A 80 -3.46 -6.97 -8.81
CA ALA A 80 -3.24 -6.07 -7.70
C ALA A 80 -2.21 -4.98 -8.07
N ARG A 81 -2.33 -3.85 -7.40
CA ARG A 81 -1.35 -2.77 -7.39
C ARG A 81 -1.10 -2.35 -5.97
N TYR A 82 0.17 -2.13 -5.66
CA TYR A 82 0.63 -1.56 -4.41
C TYR A 82 1.54 -0.39 -4.75
N GLN A 83 1.18 0.80 -4.28
CA GLN A 83 1.95 2.02 -4.47
C GLN A 83 2.33 2.57 -3.11
N PRO A 84 3.62 2.52 -2.72
CA PRO A 84 4.04 3.16 -1.49
C PRO A 84 3.96 4.69 -1.59
N ALA A 85 3.70 5.34 -0.47
CA ALA A 85 3.87 6.78 -0.33
C ALA A 85 5.34 7.17 -0.60
N MET A 86 5.59 8.30 -1.27
CA MET A 86 6.96 8.72 -1.62
C MET A 86 7.82 9.17 -0.42
N ARG A 87 7.32 9.13 0.82
CA ARG A 87 8.08 9.62 1.98
C ARG A 87 9.14 8.60 2.39
N GLU A 88 10.36 9.10 2.52
CA GLU A 88 11.60 8.35 2.62
C GLU A 88 11.62 7.41 3.85
N ALA A 89 11.99 6.14 3.62
CA ALA A 89 12.44 5.14 4.60
C ALA A 89 11.40 4.55 5.58
N GLU A 90 10.10 4.77 5.41
CA GLU A 90 9.08 4.12 6.24
C GLU A 90 8.35 2.98 5.50
N VAL A 91 8.01 1.92 6.21
CA VAL A 91 7.16 0.82 5.69
C VAL A 91 5.70 1.25 5.80
N GLY A 92 4.95 1.11 4.71
CA GLY A 92 3.53 1.48 4.67
C GLY A 92 2.63 0.61 5.54
N GLY A 93 1.48 1.16 5.93
CA GLY A 93 0.42 0.49 6.70
C GLY A 93 -0.47 -0.42 5.86
N ASP A 94 -0.67 -0.06 4.59
CA ASP A 94 -1.44 -0.82 3.62
C ASP A 94 -0.87 -2.22 3.34
N PHE A 95 -1.76 -3.19 3.18
CA PHE A 95 -1.41 -4.53 2.77
C PHE A 95 -2.53 -5.23 2.01
N TYR A 96 -2.15 -6.28 1.28
CA TYR A 96 -3.09 -7.23 0.71
C TYR A 96 -2.53 -8.65 0.76
N ASP A 97 -3.43 -9.62 0.61
CA ASP A 97 -3.06 -11.00 0.35
C ASP A 97 -4.09 -11.66 -0.56
N VAL A 98 -3.61 -12.52 -1.46
CA VAL A 98 -4.46 -13.38 -2.27
C VAL A 98 -3.92 -14.79 -2.16
N PHE A 99 -4.74 -15.72 -1.66
CA PHE A 99 -4.29 -17.06 -1.33
C PHE A 99 -5.33 -18.12 -1.64
N VAL A 100 -4.86 -19.29 -2.05
CA VAL A 100 -5.71 -20.43 -2.39
C VAL A 100 -6.11 -21.15 -1.09
N LEU A 101 -7.42 -21.31 -0.86
CA LEU A 101 -7.98 -22.02 0.30
C LEU A 101 -8.31 -23.47 -0.04
N SER A 102 -8.80 -23.70 -1.27
CA SER A 102 -9.13 -25.02 -1.80
C SER A 102 -8.98 -25.01 -3.33
N ASN A 103 -9.33 -26.10 -4.02
CA ASN A 103 -9.27 -26.15 -5.48
C ASN A 103 -10.13 -25.08 -6.19
N ASP A 104 -11.25 -24.69 -5.57
CA ASP A 104 -12.23 -23.78 -6.16
C ASP A 104 -12.49 -22.56 -5.26
N THR A 105 -11.71 -22.39 -4.19
CA THR A 105 -11.91 -21.31 -3.21
C THR A 105 -10.64 -20.49 -3.01
N ILE A 106 -10.78 -19.16 -3.02
CA ILE A 106 -9.68 -18.22 -2.80
C ILE A 106 -10.03 -17.23 -1.70
N GLY A 107 -9.04 -16.87 -0.90
CA GLY A 107 -9.09 -15.75 0.04
C GLY A 107 -8.50 -14.50 -0.60
N VAL A 108 -9.17 -13.37 -0.40
CA VAL A 108 -8.71 -12.03 -0.76
C VAL A 108 -8.78 -11.17 0.49
N LEU A 109 -7.65 -10.65 0.91
CA LEU A 109 -7.50 -9.80 2.08
C LEU A 109 -6.94 -8.46 1.62
N VAL A 110 -7.54 -7.36 2.07
CA VAL A 110 -7.00 -6.00 1.94
C VAL A 110 -7.18 -5.31 3.29
N GLY A 111 -6.19 -4.56 3.72
CA GLY A 111 -6.25 -3.86 4.99
C GLY A 111 -5.28 -2.70 5.06
N ASP A 112 -5.49 -1.86 6.04
CA ASP A 112 -4.60 -0.76 6.39
C ASP A 112 -4.40 -0.71 7.91
N VAL A 113 -3.19 -0.36 8.32
CA VAL A 113 -2.80 -0.11 9.69
C VAL A 113 -2.39 1.34 9.82
N SER A 114 -3.09 2.10 10.67
CA SER A 114 -2.76 3.48 10.90
C SER A 114 -1.31 3.64 11.41
N GLY A 115 -0.57 4.55 10.80
CA GLY A 115 0.83 4.78 11.12
C GLY A 115 1.76 4.13 10.11
N LYS A 116 3.07 4.28 10.32
CA LYS A 116 4.10 3.87 9.36
C LYS A 116 5.34 3.33 10.07
N GLY A 117 6.26 2.78 9.30
CA GLY A 117 7.53 2.28 9.78
C GLY A 117 7.44 0.90 10.43
N LEU A 118 8.40 0.59 11.29
CA LEU A 118 8.58 -0.78 11.80
C LEU A 118 7.39 -1.28 12.66
N LYS A 119 6.73 -0.40 13.42
CA LYS A 119 5.58 -0.79 14.25
C LYS A 119 4.41 -1.23 13.36
N ALA A 120 4.07 -0.44 12.35
CA ALA A 120 3.04 -0.78 11.36
C ALA A 120 3.39 -2.08 10.62
N ALA A 121 4.66 -2.24 10.20
CA ALA A 121 5.14 -3.46 9.54
C ALA A 121 4.90 -4.74 10.37
N VAL A 122 5.14 -4.68 11.69
CA VAL A 122 4.89 -5.81 12.60
C VAL A 122 3.40 -6.12 12.71
N GLN A 123 2.56 -5.10 12.79
CA GLN A 123 1.10 -5.25 12.88
C GLN A 123 0.50 -5.78 11.59
N VAL A 124 0.95 -5.29 10.43
CA VAL A 124 0.62 -5.84 9.10
C VAL A 124 0.96 -7.33 9.05
N ALA A 125 2.18 -7.71 9.44
CA ALA A 125 2.59 -9.12 9.46
C ALA A 125 1.68 -9.96 10.37
N ALA A 126 1.45 -9.50 11.60
CA ALA A 126 0.63 -10.18 12.58
C ALA A 126 -0.80 -10.38 12.07
N ALA A 127 -1.44 -9.33 11.56
CA ALA A 127 -2.80 -9.38 11.05
C ALA A 127 -2.90 -10.27 9.80
N ARG A 128 -2.06 -10.04 8.79
CA ARG A 128 -2.06 -10.80 7.54
C ARG A 128 -1.92 -12.30 7.78
N TYR A 129 -0.90 -12.72 8.55
CA TYR A 129 -0.65 -14.15 8.76
C TYR A 129 -1.64 -14.79 9.74
N THR A 130 -2.17 -14.06 10.72
CA THR A 130 -3.22 -14.56 11.63
C THR A 130 -4.51 -14.81 10.85
N ILE A 131 -4.96 -13.81 10.07
CA ILE A 131 -6.17 -13.91 9.25
C ILE A 131 -6.03 -15.06 8.25
N ARG A 132 -4.92 -15.12 7.51
CA ARG A 132 -4.64 -16.18 6.55
C ARG A 132 -4.68 -17.57 7.22
N SER A 133 -4.08 -17.71 8.40
CA SER A 133 -4.03 -19.00 9.12
C SER A 133 -5.41 -19.47 9.54
N TYR A 134 -6.25 -18.57 10.08
CA TYR A 134 -7.62 -18.93 10.44
C TYR A 134 -8.48 -19.23 9.21
N ALA A 135 -8.31 -18.50 8.12
CA ALA A 135 -9.04 -18.77 6.88
C ALA A 135 -8.77 -20.17 6.31
N TYR A 136 -7.56 -20.72 6.48
CA TYR A 136 -7.25 -22.11 6.11
C TYR A 136 -7.98 -23.15 6.98
N LEU A 137 -8.29 -22.82 8.23
CA LEU A 137 -8.98 -23.73 9.14
C LEU A 137 -10.49 -23.69 8.92
N GLU A 138 -11.05 -22.49 8.80
CA GLU A 138 -12.47 -22.26 8.58
C GLU A 138 -12.65 -21.02 7.70
N PRO A 139 -13.08 -21.18 6.44
CA PRO A 139 -13.20 -20.09 5.49
C PRO A 139 -14.49 -19.27 5.67
N SER A 140 -14.80 -18.89 6.92
CA SER A 140 -15.86 -17.93 7.29
C SER A 140 -15.21 -16.57 7.60
N PRO A 141 -15.26 -15.59 6.70
CA PRO A 141 -14.63 -14.28 6.89
C PRO A 141 -14.95 -13.61 8.22
N GLY A 142 -16.21 -13.61 8.63
CA GLY A 142 -16.69 -13.02 9.87
C GLY A 142 -16.12 -13.72 11.10
N ASN A 143 -16.11 -15.06 11.12
CA ASN A 143 -15.48 -15.79 12.22
C ASN A 143 -13.96 -15.57 12.24
N VAL A 144 -13.31 -15.58 11.07
CA VAL A 144 -11.88 -15.31 10.93
C VAL A 144 -11.51 -13.94 11.48
N LEU A 145 -12.23 -12.88 11.11
CA LEU A 145 -11.98 -11.53 11.62
C LEU A 145 -12.28 -11.42 13.12
N THR A 146 -13.31 -12.12 13.61
CA THR A 146 -13.62 -12.19 15.06
C THR A 146 -12.46 -12.82 15.85
N LEU A 147 -11.94 -13.95 15.38
CA LEU A 147 -10.79 -14.62 16.01
C LEU A 147 -9.50 -13.80 15.89
N ALA A 148 -9.27 -13.17 14.73
CA ALA A 148 -8.12 -12.31 14.52
C ALA A 148 -8.16 -11.09 15.47
N ASN A 149 -9.32 -10.45 15.65
CA ASN A 149 -9.51 -9.35 16.60
C ASN A 149 -9.07 -9.74 18.02
N ASP A 150 -9.52 -10.90 18.50
CA ASP A 150 -9.20 -11.37 19.85
C ASP A 150 -7.72 -11.71 20.04
N VAL A 151 -7.05 -12.21 19.00
CA VAL A 151 -5.60 -12.48 19.04
C VAL A 151 -4.80 -11.19 19.02
N LEU A 152 -5.13 -10.27 18.12
CA LEU A 152 -4.43 -9.00 17.97
C LEU A 152 -4.51 -8.15 19.24
N LEU A 153 -5.67 -8.11 19.91
CA LEU A 153 -5.85 -7.44 21.21
C LEU A 153 -5.03 -8.06 22.34
N LYS A 154 -4.81 -9.38 22.33
CA LYS A 154 -4.04 -10.06 23.37
C LYS A 154 -2.54 -9.85 23.20
N GLU A 155 -2.07 -9.79 21.97
CA GLU A 155 -0.66 -9.57 21.64
C GLU A 155 -0.24 -8.10 21.87
N ASP A 156 -1.14 -7.14 21.62
CA ASP A 156 -0.90 -5.72 21.85
C ASP A 156 -2.10 -5.06 22.57
N PRO A 157 -2.22 -5.20 23.91
CA PRO A 157 -3.34 -4.63 24.66
C PRO A 157 -3.39 -3.09 24.63
N ASP A 158 -2.24 -2.45 24.36
CA ASP A 158 -2.10 -1.00 24.22
C ASP A 158 -2.06 -0.61 22.72
N MET A 159 -2.76 -1.36 21.85
CA MET A 159 -2.81 -1.11 20.42
C MET A 159 -3.36 0.29 20.12
N ASP A 160 -2.46 1.26 19.99
CA ASP A 160 -2.77 2.65 19.60
C ASP A 160 -3.10 2.77 18.09
N SER A 161 -2.85 1.72 17.31
CA SER A 161 -3.07 1.70 15.86
C SER A 161 -4.47 1.20 15.52
N LEU A 162 -5.15 1.90 14.64
CA LEU A 162 -6.38 1.44 14.02
C LEU A 162 -6.03 0.47 12.88
N LEU A 163 -6.68 -0.69 12.84
CA LEU A 163 -6.51 -1.66 11.77
C LEU A 163 -7.84 -1.86 11.03
N THR A 164 -7.86 -1.55 9.75
CA THR A 164 -8.97 -1.87 8.86
C THR A 164 -8.68 -3.18 8.13
N ALA A 165 -9.72 -3.98 7.87
CA ALA A 165 -9.58 -5.15 7.02
C ALA A 165 -10.85 -5.49 6.26
N PHE A 166 -10.72 -5.83 4.99
CA PHE A 166 -11.69 -6.57 4.20
C PHE A 166 -11.17 -7.98 3.97
N LEU A 167 -11.96 -8.99 4.30
CA LEU A 167 -11.69 -10.38 3.94
C LEU A 167 -12.85 -10.92 3.09
N GLY A 168 -12.52 -11.34 1.88
CA GLY A 168 -13.42 -12.05 0.97
C GLY A 168 -12.95 -13.48 0.74
N VAL A 169 -13.89 -14.42 0.75
CA VAL A 169 -13.72 -15.81 0.33
C VAL A 169 -14.57 -16.00 -0.92
N VAL A 170 -13.90 -16.19 -2.05
CA VAL A 170 -14.55 -16.37 -3.36
C VAL A 170 -14.59 -17.85 -3.70
N ASP A 171 -15.79 -18.36 -3.92
CA ASP A 171 -16.02 -19.69 -4.49
C ASP A 171 -16.20 -19.53 -6.00
N VAL A 172 -15.25 -20.07 -6.75
CA VAL A 172 -15.19 -19.96 -8.21
C VAL A 172 -16.20 -20.86 -8.90
N ALA A 173 -16.50 -22.02 -8.29
CA ALA A 173 -17.44 -22.99 -8.83
C ALA A 173 -18.88 -22.48 -8.68
N GLU A 174 -19.24 -22.02 -7.49
CA GLU A 174 -20.56 -21.46 -7.17
C GLU A 174 -20.72 -20.00 -7.61
N ARG A 175 -19.61 -19.33 -7.95
CA ARG A 175 -19.56 -17.90 -8.29
C ARG A 175 -20.19 -17.05 -7.21
N THR A 176 -19.71 -17.23 -6.00
CA THR A 176 -20.14 -16.44 -4.85
C THR A 176 -18.93 -15.83 -4.16
N ILE A 177 -19.16 -14.70 -3.49
CA ILE A 177 -18.25 -14.18 -2.49
C ILE A 177 -18.97 -14.16 -1.16
N THR A 178 -18.37 -14.79 -0.16
CA THR A 178 -18.68 -14.52 1.25
C THR A 178 -17.62 -13.58 1.78
N TYR A 179 -18.00 -12.54 2.49
CA TYR A 179 -17.06 -11.53 2.96
C TYR A 179 -17.45 -10.95 4.31
N ALA A 180 -16.47 -10.35 4.97
CA ALA A 180 -16.64 -9.51 6.13
C ALA A 180 -15.69 -8.31 6.04
N CYS A 181 -16.13 -7.18 6.58
CA CYS A 181 -15.41 -5.92 6.62
C CYS A 181 -15.30 -5.42 8.07
N ALA A 182 -14.09 -5.07 8.47
CA ALA A 182 -13.72 -4.52 9.76
C ALA A 182 -13.25 -3.07 9.59
N GLY A 183 -14.20 -2.14 9.45
CA GLY A 183 -13.92 -0.70 9.28
C GLY A 183 -13.24 -0.30 7.97
N HIS A 184 -12.90 -1.24 7.09
CA HIS A 184 -12.29 -0.96 5.78
C HIS A 184 -13.27 -0.26 4.85
N GLU A 185 -12.73 0.50 3.89
CA GLU A 185 -13.56 1.11 2.85
C GLU A 185 -14.39 0.04 2.11
N PRO A 186 -15.67 0.31 1.82
CA PRO A 186 -16.52 -0.66 1.15
C PRO A 186 -15.93 -1.03 -0.22
N PRO A 187 -15.66 -2.32 -0.51
CA PRO A 187 -15.36 -2.74 -1.86
C PRO A 187 -16.52 -2.45 -2.79
N VAL A 188 -16.22 -2.32 -4.07
CA VAL A 188 -17.24 -2.05 -5.09
C VAL A 188 -17.28 -3.13 -6.15
N ILE A 189 -18.48 -3.43 -6.62
CA ILE A 189 -18.72 -4.24 -7.80
C ILE A 189 -19.03 -3.29 -8.95
N CYS A 190 -18.30 -3.40 -10.05
CA CYS A 190 -18.55 -2.60 -11.24
C CYS A 190 -18.81 -3.45 -12.49
N LYS A 191 -19.73 -2.97 -13.33
CA LYS A 191 -20.12 -3.58 -14.62
C LYS A 191 -20.96 -2.60 -15.45
N GLN A 192 -20.65 -2.44 -16.74
CA GLN A 192 -21.48 -1.71 -17.70
C GLN A 192 -21.96 -0.32 -17.22
N GLY A 193 -21.04 0.48 -16.71
CA GLY A 193 -21.29 1.83 -16.20
C GLY A 193 -21.96 1.88 -14.83
N LYS A 194 -22.23 0.74 -14.19
CA LYS A 194 -22.81 0.67 -12.85
C LYS A 194 -21.78 0.25 -11.84
N VAL A 195 -21.78 0.94 -10.70
CA VAL A 195 -20.95 0.65 -9.55
C VAL A 195 -21.87 0.46 -8.35
N GLU A 196 -21.72 -0.66 -7.66
CA GLU A 196 -22.48 -1.04 -6.47
C GLU A 196 -21.49 -1.26 -5.33
N GLU A 197 -21.75 -0.66 -4.17
CA GLU A 197 -20.94 -0.90 -2.99
C GLU A 197 -21.38 -2.17 -2.25
N LEU A 198 -20.40 -2.91 -1.73
CA LEU A 198 -20.67 -3.96 -0.76
C LEU A 198 -20.93 -3.37 0.63
N CYS A 199 -21.65 -4.10 1.49
CA CYS A 199 -21.99 -3.62 2.82
C CYS A 199 -20.78 -3.69 3.77
N VAL A 200 -20.62 -2.72 4.67
CA VAL A 200 -19.65 -2.79 5.77
C VAL A 200 -20.26 -3.54 6.94
N THR A 201 -19.52 -4.49 7.55
CA THR A 201 -20.10 -5.49 8.47
C THR A 201 -19.58 -5.41 9.91
N GLY A 202 -18.70 -4.48 10.25
CA GLY A 202 -18.09 -4.43 11.59
C GLY A 202 -17.14 -3.25 11.85
N LEU A 203 -16.75 -3.13 13.12
CA LEU A 203 -15.80 -2.12 13.63
C LEU A 203 -14.36 -2.41 13.22
N LEU A 204 -13.45 -1.45 13.36
CA LEU A 204 -12.01 -1.66 13.16
C LEU A 204 -11.51 -2.85 13.99
N LEU A 205 -10.59 -3.64 13.43
CA LEU A 205 -9.91 -4.71 14.16
C LEU A 205 -9.05 -4.10 15.28
N GLY A 206 -9.00 -4.75 16.43
CA GLY A 206 -8.22 -4.29 17.58
C GLY A 206 -8.88 -3.16 18.37
N ALA A 207 -10.08 -2.70 17.99
CA ALA A 207 -10.73 -1.56 18.65
C ALA A 207 -11.58 -1.97 19.87
N MET A 208 -12.13 -3.19 19.88
CA MET A 208 -13.05 -3.64 20.94
C MET A 208 -12.94 -5.15 21.17
N GLU A 209 -12.82 -5.54 22.44
CA GLU A 209 -12.89 -6.95 22.84
C GLU A 209 -14.25 -7.57 22.49
N ASN A 210 -14.24 -8.82 22.03
CA ASN A 210 -15.45 -9.57 21.64
C ASN A 210 -16.26 -8.90 20.51
N ALA A 211 -15.62 -8.07 19.67
CA ALA A 211 -16.24 -7.57 18.45
C ALA A 211 -16.58 -8.74 17.53
N VAL A 212 -17.81 -8.76 17.01
CA VAL A 212 -18.29 -9.81 16.10
C VAL A 212 -18.45 -9.24 14.71
N TYR A 213 -17.93 -9.97 13.72
CA TYR A 213 -18.02 -9.64 12.32
C TYR A 213 -18.99 -10.60 11.62
N ALA A 214 -19.96 -10.04 10.89
CA ALA A 214 -20.95 -10.85 10.18
C ALA A 214 -20.48 -11.24 8.78
N ASP A 215 -20.71 -12.50 8.42
CA ASP A 215 -20.59 -12.96 7.04
C ASP A 215 -21.72 -12.38 6.19
N MET A 216 -21.36 -11.80 5.05
CA MET A 216 -22.27 -11.40 4.00
C MET A 216 -21.94 -12.19 2.73
N THR A 217 -22.95 -12.69 2.03
CA THR A 217 -22.75 -13.45 0.78
C THR A 217 -23.44 -12.76 -0.38
N ARG A 218 -22.72 -12.66 -1.52
CA ARG A 218 -23.23 -12.11 -2.77
C ARG A 218 -22.88 -13.04 -3.93
N ASN A 219 -23.79 -13.19 -4.89
CA ASN A 219 -23.50 -13.85 -6.15
C ASN A 219 -22.62 -12.95 -7.04
N LEU A 220 -21.69 -13.56 -7.75
CA LEU A 220 -20.80 -12.92 -8.69
C LEU A 220 -21.25 -13.25 -10.11
N HIS A 221 -21.65 -12.23 -10.86
CA HIS A 221 -22.18 -12.43 -12.20
C HIS A 221 -21.10 -12.25 -13.27
N SER A 222 -21.25 -12.98 -14.37
CA SER A 222 -20.41 -12.83 -15.57
C SER A 222 -20.25 -11.36 -15.98
N GLY A 223 -19.02 -10.92 -16.20
CA GLY A 223 -18.64 -9.54 -16.55
C GLY A 223 -18.61 -8.56 -15.39
N GLU A 224 -18.81 -8.99 -14.15
CA GLU A 224 -18.59 -8.14 -12.97
C GLU A 224 -17.10 -8.12 -12.58
N SER A 225 -16.64 -6.95 -12.12
CA SER A 225 -15.35 -6.80 -11.46
C SER A 225 -15.57 -6.36 -10.01
N LEU A 226 -15.02 -7.10 -9.06
CA LEU A 226 -14.88 -6.68 -7.66
C LEU A 226 -13.59 -5.87 -7.55
N VAL A 227 -13.70 -4.61 -7.14
CA VAL A 227 -12.58 -3.70 -6.91
C VAL A 227 -12.54 -3.40 -5.42
N ILE A 228 -11.43 -3.74 -4.79
CA ILE A 228 -11.13 -3.45 -3.38
C ILE A 228 -9.96 -2.48 -3.39
N PHE A 229 -10.07 -1.37 -2.65
CA PHE A 229 -9.02 -0.37 -2.54
C PHE A 229 -8.95 0.17 -1.12
N THR A 230 -7.77 0.61 -0.72
CA THR A 230 -7.54 1.33 0.53
C THR A 230 -7.82 2.82 0.36
N ASP A 231 -7.88 3.52 1.48
CA ASP A 231 -8.18 4.94 1.54
C ASP A 231 -7.07 5.81 0.90
N GLY A 232 -5.85 5.31 0.71
CA GLY A 232 -4.83 5.96 -0.12
C GLY A 232 -5.28 6.33 -1.54
N ILE A 233 -6.33 5.67 -2.06
CA ILE A 233 -6.98 6.02 -3.32
C ILE A 233 -8.04 7.13 -3.14
N THR A 234 -8.97 6.98 -2.20
CA THR A 234 -10.05 7.96 -1.98
C THR A 234 -9.53 9.26 -1.36
N GLU A 235 -8.47 9.17 -0.57
CA GLU A 235 -7.75 10.27 0.06
C GLU A 235 -6.69 10.92 -0.85
N ALA A 236 -6.63 10.57 -2.14
CA ALA A 236 -5.79 11.27 -3.09
C ALA A 236 -6.11 12.78 -3.07
N ARG A 237 -5.09 13.62 -2.83
CA ARG A 237 -5.28 15.06 -2.55
C ARG A 237 -4.77 15.96 -3.68
N ARG A 238 -5.67 16.74 -4.25
CA ARG A 238 -5.30 17.87 -5.13
C ARG A 238 -4.93 19.08 -4.27
N ASP A 239 -3.81 19.72 -4.62
CA ASP A 239 -3.28 20.90 -3.94
C ASP A 239 -3.22 20.74 -2.40
N SER A 240 -3.01 19.51 -1.92
CA SER A 240 -3.00 19.12 -0.50
C SER A 240 -4.28 19.40 0.30
N THR A 241 -5.41 19.73 -0.35
CA THR A 241 -6.63 20.14 0.37
C THR A 241 -7.88 19.41 -0.10
N GLU A 242 -8.09 19.27 -1.41
CA GLU A 242 -9.29 18.64 -1.96
C GLU A 242 -9.06 17.13 -2.09
N LEU A 243 -9.89 16.34 -1.42
CA LEU A 243 -9.91 14.89 -1.57
C LEU A 243 -10.57 14.51 -2.90
N TRP A 244 -10.04 13.50 -3.57
CA TRP A 244 -10.73 12.89 -4.70
C TRP A 244 -12.08 12.33 -4.26
N GLY A 245 -12.08 11.73 -3.07
CA GLY A 245 -13.25 11.24 -2.40
C GLY A 245 -13.78 9.95 -3.02
N LYS A 246 -14.60 9.27 -2.25
CA LYS A 246 -15.25 8.03 -2.65
C LYS A 246 -16.15 8.22 -3.87
N GLU A 247 -16.87 9.33 -3.94
CA GLU A 247 -17.72 9.67 -5.09
C GLU A 247 -16.89 9.81 -6.37
N GLY A 248 -15.72 10.46 -6.30
CA GLY A 248 -14.82 10.60 -7.44
C GLY A 248 -14.26 9.26 -7.94
N VAL A 249 -13.94 8.35 -7.01
CA VAL A 249 -13.51 6.98 -7.33
C VAL A 249 -14.64 6.18 -7.98
N ILE A 250 -15.85 6.25 -7.44
CA ILE A 250 -17.03 5.56 -7.98
C ILE A 250 -17.36 6.07 -9.39
N ASP A 251 -17.38 7.39 -9.59
CA ASP A 251 -17.64 8.01 -10.89
C ASP A 251 -16.59 7.60 -11.93
N TYR A 252 -15.32 7.53 -11.52
CA TYR A 252 -14.23 7.08 -12.38
C TYR A 252 -14.38 5.60 -12.76
N LEU A 253 -14.65 4.73 -11.78
CA LEU A 253 -14.83 3.29 -11.99
C LEU A 253 -16.00 2.99 -12.93
N ALA A 254 -17.06 3.79 -12.91
CA ALA A 254 -18.15 3.66 -13.87
C ALA A 254 -17.66 3.79 -15.33
N GLY A 255 -16.65 4.61 -15.59
CA GLY A 255 -16.06 4.80 -16.92
C GLY A 255 -15.11 3.69 -17.39
N VAL A 256 -14.60 2.86 -16.48
CA VAL A 256 -13.57 1.84 -16.78
C VAL A 256 -13.98 0.41 -16.41
N CYS A 257 -15.19 0.20 -15.93
CA CYS A 257 -15.69 -1.07 -15.40
C CYS A 257 -15.66 -2.27 -16.38
N ASP A 258 -15.63 -2.03 -17.69
CA ASP A 258 -15.62 -3.07 -18.72
C ASP A 258 -14.19 -3.42 -19.22
N LEU A 259 -13.15 -2.78 -18.65
CA LEU A 259 -11.75 -3.11 -18.93
C LEU A 259 -11.32 -4.42 -18.24
N ALA A 260 -10.18 -4.98 -18.63
CA ALA A 260 -9.62 -6.13 -17.93
C ALA A 260 -9.21 -5.74 -16.49
N PRO A 261 -9.23 -6.67 -15.51
CA PRO A 261 -8.89 -6.36 -14.11
C PRO A 261 -7.57 -5.63 -13.91
N ASP A 262 -6.54 -6.00 -14.68
CA ASP A 262 -5.23 -5.34 -14.64
C ASP A 262 -5.28 -3.89 -15.14
N GLU A 263 -6.05 -3.64 -16.19
CA GLU A 263 -6.28 -2.31 -16.74
C GLU A 263 -7.11 -1.44 -15.78
N ILE A 264 -8.13 -2.01 -15.12
CA ILE A 264 -8.89 -1.31 -14.08
C ILE A 264 -7.96 -0.89 -12.94
N ALA A 265 -7.17 -1.82 -12.41
CA ALA A 265 -6.26 -1.54 -11.30
C ALA A 265 -5.22 -0.46 -11.67
N GLN A 266 -4.62 -0.59 -12.85
CA GLN A 266 -3.63 0.37 -13.35
C GLN A 266 -4.24 1.75 -13.62
N SER A 267 -5.40 1.80 -14.26
CA SER A 267 -6.08 3.04 -14.64
C SER A 267 -6.56 3.80 -13.40
N LEU A 268 -7.12 3.09 -12.41
CA LEU A 268 -7.53 3.70 -11.15
C LEU A 268 -6.35 4.29 -10.37
N LEU A 269 -5.24 3.54 -10.26
CA LEU A 269 -4.03 4.04 -9.60
C LEU A 269 -3.47 5.29 -10.30
N GLN A 270 -3.42 5.26 -11.64
CA GLN A 270 -2.93 6.39 -12.42
C GLN A 270 -3.83 7.61 -12.23
N ALA A 271 -5.15 7.44 -12.25
CA ALA A 271 -6.10 8.52 -12.04
C ALA A 271 -5.98 9.15 -10.64
N ALA A 272 -5.81 8.34 -9.59
CA ALA A 272 -5.55 8.83 -8.24
C ALA A 272 -4.25 9.65 -8.19
N THR A 273 -3.19 9.12 -8.81
CA THR A 273 -1.88 9.78 -8.87
C THR A 273 -1.92 11.10 -9.63
N ASP A 274 -2.62 11.13 -10.77
CA ASP A 274 -2.81 12.33 -11.59
C ASP A 274 -3.65 13.38 -10.85
N TYR A 275 -4.72 12.95 -10.17
CA TYR A 275 -5.53 13.82 -9.32
C TYR A 275 -4.69 14.47 -8.22
N ALA A 276 -3.76 13.71 -7.62
CA ALA A 276 -2.85 14.17 -6.59
C ALA A 276 -1.64 14.99 -7.11
N GLY A 277 -1.55 15.27 -8.41
CA GLY A 277 -0.46 16.06 -8.99
C GLY A 277 0.86 15.31 -9.16
N GLY A 278 0.80 13.97 -9.26
CA GLY A 278 1.94 13.10 -9.61
C GLY A 278 2.47 12.23 -8.48
N SER A 279 1.96 12.36 -7.25
CA SER A 279 2.36 11.51 -6.12
C SER A 279 1.26 11.39 -5.07
N LEU A 280 0.99 10.15 -4.61
CA LEU A 280 0.11 9.90 -3.48
C LEU A 280 0.82 10.26 -2.15
N GLN A 281 0.04 10.75 -1.19
CA GLN A 281 0.52 11.10 0.15
C GLN A 281 0.53 9.91 1.09
N ASP A 282 -0.37 8.96 0.85
CA ASP A 282 -0.46 7.70 1.57
C ASP A 282 -0.09 6.51 0.69
N ASP A 283 0.13 5.37 1.34
CA ASP A 283 0.25 4.09 0.66
C ASP A 283 -1.10 3.74 0.03
N ALA A 284 -1.09 3.05 -1.10
CA ALA A 284 -2.31 2.68 -1.79
C ALA A 284 -2.26 1.26 -2.30
N VAL A 285 -3.34 0.53 -2.04
CA VAL A 285 -3.57 -0.82 -2.53
C VAL A 285 -4.84 -0.85 -3.35
N ILE A 286 -4.77 -1.55 -4.47
CA ILE A 286 -5.93 -1.90 -5.28
C ILE A 286 -5.85 -3.39 -5.60
N VAL A 287 -6.92 -4.13 -5.35
CA VAL A 287 -7.09 -5.52 -5.78
C VAL A 287 -8.37 -5.62 -6.62
N VAL A 288 -8.25 -6.17 -7.83
CA VAL A 288 -9.36 -6.35 -8.76
C VAL A 288 -9.53 -7.82 -9.08
N LEU A 289 -10.75 -8.34 -8.89
CA LEU A 289 -11.16 -9.67 -9.32
C LEU A 289 -12.23 -9.55 -10.41
N GLY A 290 -11.91 -10.00 -11.62
CA GLY A 290 -12.82 -10.02 -12.76
C GLY A 290 -13.44 -11.40 -12.98
N ILE A 291 -14.75 -11.41 -13.17
CA ILE A 291 -15.52 -12.61 -13.51
C ILE A 291 -15.73 -12.61 -15.03
N PRO A 292 -15.08 -13.53 -15.77
CA PRO A 292 -15.20 -13.56 -17.22
C PRO A 292 -16.64 -13.90 -17.64
N TYR A 293 -17.01 -13.49 -18.85
CA TYR A 293 -18.22 -13.99 -19.47
C TYR A 293 -18.13 -15.50 -19.65
N ASN A 294 -19.24 -16.21 -19.43
CA ASN A 294 -19.34 -17.60 -19.86
C ASN A 294 -19.07 -17.65 -21.35
N ASN A 295 -17.91 -18.18 -21.75
CA ASN A 295 -17.71 -18.63 -23.12
C ASN A 295 -18.65 -19.82 -23.32
N GLN A 296 -19.89 -19.55 -23.72
CA GLN A 296 -20.72 -20.54 -24.38
C GLN A 296 -20.00 -20.86 -25.70
N THR A 297 -19.32 -22.00 -25.71
CA THR A 297 -18.92 -22.68 -26.94
C THR A 297 -19.69 -23.98 -27.00
#